data_AF-A0A737KE99-F1
#
_entry.id   AF-A0A737KE99-F1
#
_cell.length_a   1.000
_cell.length_b   1.000
_cell.length_c   1.000
_cell.angle_alpha   90.00
_cell.angle_beta   90.00
_cell.angle_gamma   90.00
#
_symmetry.space_group_name_H-M   'P 1'
#
loop_
_entity.id
_entity.type
_entity.pdbx_description
1 polymer ?
#
loop_
_entity_poly.entity_id
_entity_poly.type
_entity_poly.pdbx_seq_one_letter_code
_entity_poly.pdbx_strand_id
1 'polypeptide(L)'
;MRNFLEEFYKIENLLHDKARFTVDLFQSGVSVWNSLDEYEKILNRYHYNVRLFILSYNPDLSVLLKDNDSEIRRVALKLIWDGLIDLSNDELLIKILISLSITGNDEERKLAQVILINRGWLERHEKILLTIVERLYGEGLDYYLFKDMGEFFYNIKNINLLMAHIEKGKNIQDDEINELIADFSNIIKGQSL
;
A
#
# COMPACT_ATOMS: atom_id res chain seq x y z
N MET A 1 15.31 -0.18 -17.94
CA MET A 1 14.18 0.25 -17.11
C MET A 1 13.24 1.23 -17.82
N ARG A 2 13.72 2.16 -18.67
CA ARG A 2 12.85 3.10 -19.41
C ARG A 2 11.73 2.42 -20.22
N ASN A 3 12.06 1.42 -21.05
CA ASN A 3 11.05 0.66 -21.81
C ASN A 3 10.05 -0.09 -20.90
N PHE A 4 10.45 -0.52 -19.71
CA PHE A 4 9.57 -1.23 -18.79
C PHE A 4 8.48 -0.31 -18.24
N LEU A 5 8.86 0.88 -17.76
CA LEU A 5 7.91 1.88 -17.28
C LEU A 5 7.00 2.37 -18.40
N GLU A 6 7.56 2.69 -19.56
CA GLU A 6 6.79 3.16 -20.72
C GLU A 6 5.74 2.14 -21.17
N GLU A 7 6.10 0.85 -21.22
CA GLU A 7 5.15 -0.21 -21.60
C GLU A 7 4.09 -0.45 -20.52
N PHE A 8 4.43 -0.38 -19.23
CA PHE A 8 3.43 -0.46 -18.17
C PHE A 8 2.45 0.74 -18.23
N TYR A 9 2.96 1.95 -18.41
CA TYR A 9 2.11 3.14 -18.50
C TYR A 9 1.19 3.15 -19.73
N LYS A 10 1.57 2.49 -20.84
CA LYS A 10 0.63 2.25 -21.95
C LYS A 10 -0.58 1.43 -21.50
N ILE A 11 -0.40 0.45 -20.63
CA ILE A 11 -1.50 -0.36 -20.07
C ILE A 11 -2.38 0.50 -19.16
N GLU A 12 -1.79 1.30 -18.28
CA GLU A 12 -2.54 2.21 -17.39
C GLU A 12 -3.31 3.29 -18.16
N ASN A 13 -2.69 3.91 -19.17
CA ASN A 13 -3.35 4.94 -19.97
C ASN A 13 -4.58 4.38 -20.69
N LEU A 14 -4.53 3.14 -21.18
CA LEU A 14 -5.70 2.47 -21.76
C LEU A 14 -6.83 2.26 -20.75
N LEU A 15 -6.51 2.06 -19.46
CA LEU A 15 -7.51 2.02 -18.40
C LEU A 15 -8.07 3.41 -18.13
N HIS A 16 -7.22 4.42 -17.95
CA HIS A 16 -7.62 5.79 -17.64
C HIS A 16 -8.51 6.41 -18.72
N ASP A 17 -8.12 6.29 -19.99
CA ASP A 17 -8.87 6.87 -21.11
C ASP A 17 -10.28 6.27 -21.19
N LYS A 18 -10.39 4.96 -20.92
CA LYS A 18 -11.66 4.25 -20.99
C LYS A 18 -12.51 4.44 -19.73
N ALA A 19 -11.90 4.51 -18.56
CA ALA A 19 -12.58 4.80 -17.30
C ALA A 19 -13.17 6.22 -17.29
N ARG A 20 -12.44 7.21 -17.85
CA ARG A 20 -12.92 8.59 -17.99
C ARG A 20 -14.17 8.66 -18.85
N PHE A 21 -14.19 7.95 -19.97
CA PHE A 21 -15.38 7.83 -20.82
C PHE A 21 -16.58 7.24 -20.06
N THR A 22 -16.36 6.24 -19.20
CA THR A 22 -17.42 5.68 -18.35
C THR A 22 -17.95 6.69 -17.32
N VAL A 23 -17.07 7.48 -16.68
CA VAL A 23 -17.48 8.53 -15.72
C VAL A 23 -18.35 9.59 -16.40
N ASP A 24 -17.96 10.06 -17.58
CA ASP A 24 -18.72 11.05 -18.34
C ASP A 24 -20.13 10.52 -18.70
N LEU A 25 -20.24 9.23 -19.03
CA LEU A 25 -21.53 8.57 -19.27
C LEU A 25 -22.41 8.51 -18.02
N PHE A 26 -21.84 8.19 -16.84
CA PHE A 26 -22.59 8.20 -15.58
C PHE A 26 -23.13 9.57 -15.24
N GLN A 27 -22.35 10.64 -15.48
CA GLN A 27 -22.79 12.02 -15.24
C GLN A 27 -23.91 12.47 -16.19
N SER A 28 -24.00 11.88 -17.38
CA SER A 28 -25.02 12.22 -18.39
C SER A 28 -26.38 11.54 -18.23
N GLY A 29 -26.55 10.66 -17.23
CA GLY A 29 -27.84 10.01 -16.93
C GLY A 29 -28.23 8.85 -17.88
N VAL A 30 -27.27 8.35 -18.67
CA VAL A 30 -27.44 7.17 -19.53
C VAL A 30 -27.58 5.91 -18.67
N SER A 31 -28.36 4.92 -19.15
CA SER A 31 -28.63 3.66 -18.43
C SER A 31 -27.37 3.05 -17.79
N VAL A 32 -27.39 3.02 -16.45
CA VAL A 32 -26.30 2.64 -15.55
C VAL A 32 -25.82 1.19 -15.77
N TRP A 33 -26.68 0.29 -16.24
CA TRP A 33 -26.35 -1.13 -16.35
C TRP A 33 -25.42 -1.43 -17.53
N ASN A 34 -25.71 -0.87 -18.70
CA ASN A 34 -24.87 -1.10 -19.89
C ASN A 34 -23.48 -0.46 -19.74
N SER A 35 -23.37 0.64 -18.99
CA SER A 35 -22.08 1.27 -18.70
C SER A 35 -21.27 0.51 -17.66
N LEU A 36 -21.91 -0.15 -16.68
CA LEU A 36 -21.24 -1.02 -15.71
C LEU A 36 -20.64 -2.27 -16.38
N ASP A 37 -21.38 -2.95 -17.24
CA ASP A 37 -20.88 -4.12 -17.98
C ASP A 37 -19.66 -3.78 -18.83
N GLU A 38 -19.68 -2.61 -19.48
CA GLU A 38 -18.55 -2.16 -20.29
C GLU A 38 -17.35 -1.79 -19.43
N TYR A 39 -17.58 -1.17 -18.28
CA TYR A 39 -16.52 -0.89 -17.30
C TYR A 39 -15.87 -2.16 -16.76
N GLU A 40 -16.67 -3.19 -16.47
CA GLU A 40 -16.14 -4.49 -16.03
C GLU A 40 -15.23 -5.13 -17.10
N LYS A 41 -15.61 -5.07 -18.39
CA LYS A 41 -14.73 -5.54 -19.48
C LYS A 41 -13.43 -4.76 -19.56
N ILE A 42 -13.48 -3.44 -19.34
CA ILE A 42 -12.29 -2.59 -19.32
C ILE A 42 -11.35 -3.02 -18.19
N LEU A 43 -11.87 -3.21 -16.98
CA LEU A 43 -11.10 -3.69 -15.83
C LEU A 43 -10.51 -5.08 -16.06
N ASN A 44 -11.31 -6.02 -16.57
CA ASN A 44 -10.85 -7.37 -16.88
C ASN A 44 -9.72 -7.35 -17.91
N ARG A 45 -9.83 -6.50 -18.94
CA ARG A 45 -8.77 -6.34 -19.95
C ARG A 45 -7.52 -5.69 -19.37
N TYR A 46 -7.66 -4.74 -18.44
CA TYR A 46 -6.53 -4.16 -17.73
C TYR A 46 -5.76 -5.23 -16.94
N HIS A 47 -6.44 -5.98 -16.08
CA HIS A 47 -5.80 -7.04 -15.29
C HIS A 47 -5.18 -8.14 -16.18
N TYR A 48 -5.84 -8.49 -17.29
CA TYR A 48 -5.28 -9.40 -18.28
C TYR A 48 -3.96 -8.87 -18.88
N ASN A 49 -3.93 -7.60 -19.29
CA ASN A 49 -2.73 -6.98 -19.86
C ASN A 49 -1.60 -6.87 -18.82
N VAL A 50 -1.91 -6.55 -17.56
CA VAL A 50 -0.93 -6.54 -16.47
C VAL A 50 -0.30 -7.93 -16.30
N ARG A 51 -1.11 -9.00 -16.31
CA ARG A 51 -0.60 -10.37 -16.24
C ARG A 51 0.26 -10.75 -17.44
N LEU A 52 -0.17 -10.38 -18.66
CA LEU A 52 0.65 -10.57 -19.86
C LEU A 52 1.97 -9.83 -19.76
N PHE A 53 1.97 -8.61 -19.24
CA PHE A 53 3.17 -7.82 -19.02
C PHE A 53 4.12 -8.51 -18.05
N ILE A 54 3.63 -9.00 -16.91
CA ILE A 54 4.41 -9.79 -15.94
C ILE A 54 5.03 -11.02 -16.60
N LEU A 55 4.25 -11.79 -17.37
CA LEU A 55 4.74 -12.98 -18.06
C LEU A 55 5.79 -12.66 -19.13
N SER A 56 5.62 -11.55 -19.85
CA SER A 56 6.51 -11.16 -20.96
C SER A 56 7.84 -10.59 -20.46
N TYR A 57 7.80 -9.80 -19.39
CA TYR A 57 8.98 -9.13 -18.83
C TYR A 57 9.65 -9.94 -17.72
N ASN A 58 8.93 -10.86 -17.08
CA ASN A 58 9.36 -11.63 -15.90
C ASN A 58 10.14 -10.77 -14.89
N PRO A 59 9.52 -9.70 -14.35
CA PRO A 59 10.23 -8.71 -13.55
C PRO A 59 10.73 -9.30 -12.23
N ASP A 60 11.96 -8.97 -11.85
CA ASP A 60 12.48 -9.25 -10.51
C ASP A 60 11.92 -8.22 -9.52
N LEU A 61 10.83 -8.57 -8.85
CA LEU A 61 10.15 -7.71 -7.87
C LEU A 61 11.06 -7.31 -6.72
N SER A 62 12.04 -8.13 -6.35
CA SER A 62 12.94 -7.85 -5.24
C SER A 62 13.90 -6.70 -5.57
N VAL A 63 14.28 -6.59 -6.85
CA VAL A 63 15.06 -5.48 -7.38
C VAL A 63 14.18 -4.24 -7.53
N LEU A 64 13.01 -4.38 -8.17
CA LEU A 64 12.15 -3.23 -8.46
C LEU A 64 11.62 -2.54 -7.19
N LEU A 65 11.25 -3.30 -6.14
CA LEU A 65 10.76 -2.72 -4.88
C LEU A 65 11.88 -2.03 -4.06
N LYS A 66 13.15 -2.28 -4.38
CA LYS A 66 14.32 -1.65 -3.74
C LYS A 66 14.95 -0.55 -4.61
N ASP A 67 14.35 -0.26 -5.77
CA ASP A 67 14.88 0.78 -6.65
C ASP A 67 14.85 2.14 -5.94
N ASN A 68 15.80 3.02 -6.26
CA ASN A 68 15.84 4.37 -5.70
C ASN A 68 14.72 5.24 -6.29
N ASP A 69 14.26 4.94 -7.51
CA ASP A 69 13.18 5.64 -8.17
C ASP A 69 11.81 5.17 -7.63
N SER A 70 11.05 6.12 -7.09
CA SER A 70 9.70 5.85 -6.58
C SER A 70 8.73 5.41 -7.67
N GLU A 71 8.88 5.89 -8.91
CA GLU A 71 8.04 5.44 -10.02
C GLU A 71 8.17 3.93 -10.24
N ILE A 72 9.40 3.42 -10.18
CA ILE A 72 9.71 2.00 -10.34
C ILE A 72 9.10 1.18 -9.19
N ARG A 73 9.28 1.63 -7.95
CA ARG A 73 8.70 0.94 -6.78
C ARG A 73 7.17 0.93 -6.84
N ARG A 74 6.53 2.04 -7.22
CA ARG A 74 5.08 2.12 -7.40
C ARG A 74 4.57 1.17 -8.47
N VAL A 75 5.23 1.10 -9.63
CA VAL A 75 4.88 0.11 -10.66
C VAL A 75 5.02 -1.30 -10.11
N ALA A 76 6.09 -1.63 -9.37
CA ALA A 76 6.24 -2.95 -8.77
C ALA A 76 5.09 -3.29 -7.80
N LEU A 77 4.67 -2.35 -6.95
CA LEU A 77 3.52 -2.53 -6.06
C LEU A 77 2.22 -2.74 -6.86
N LYS A 78 2.00 -1.98 -7.94
CA LYS A 78 0.83 -2.17 -8.82
C LYS A 78 0.85 -3.53 -9.51
N LEU A 79 2.01 -4.01 -9.96
CA LEU A 79 2.13 -5.37 -10.52
C LEU A 79 1.75 -6.45 -9.51
N ILE A 80 2.15 -6.30 -8.25
CA ILE A 80 1.77 -7.23 -7.18
C ILE A 80 0.25 -7.21 -6.97
N TRP A 81 -0.31 -6.00 -6.84
CA TRP A 81 -1.74 -5.81 -6.60
C TRP A 81 -2.60 -6.26 -7.79
N ASP A 82 -2.41 -5.67 -8.96
CA ASP A 82 -3.24 -5.85 -10.15
C ASP A 82 -2.94 -7.16 -10.90
N GLY A 83 -1.71 -7.66 -10.79
CA GLY A 83 -1.33 -8.97 -11.32
C GLY A 83 -1.87 -10.14 -10.49
N LEU A 84 -2.37 -9.86 -9.27
CA LEU A 84 -2.74 -10.84 -8.25
C LEU A 84 -1.60 -11.80 -7.90
N ILE A 85 -0.37 -11.28 -7.80
CA ILE A 85 0.82 -12.07 -7.46
C ILE A 85 0.72 -12.50 -5.99
N ASP A 86 0.82 -13.80 -5.72
CA ASP A 86 0.87 -14.32 -4.35
C ASP A 86 2.31 -14.35 -3.85
N LEU A 87 2.60 -13.50 -2.84
CA LEU A 87 3.89 -13.40 -2.18
C LEU A 87 3.86 -13.96 -0.76
N SER A 88 2.79 -14.68 -0.38
CA SER A 88 2.55 -15.10 1.00
C SER A 88 3.68 -15.93 1.63
N ASN A 89 4.51 -16.59 0.81
CA ASN A 89 5.64 -17.40 1.27
C ASN A 89 7.01 -16.76 1.01
N ASP A 90 7.08 -15.56 0.42
CA ASP A 90 8.34 -14.87 0.14
C ASP A 90 8.65 -13.87 1.26
N GLU A 91 9.37 -14.34 2.28
CA GLU A 91 9.73 -13.53 3.46
C GLU A 91 10.50 -12.25 3.09
N LEU A 92 11.34 -12.30 2.05
CA LEU A 92 12.12 -11.15 1.62
C LEU A 92 11.21 -10.07 1.04
N LEU A 93 10.30 -10.44 0.14
CA LEU A 93 9.35 -9.50 -0.45
C LEU A 93 8.35 -8.97 0.58
N ILE A 94 7.88 -9.82 1.51
CA ILE A 94 7.03 -9.39 2.61
C ILE A 94 7.75 -8.37 3.51
N LYS A 95 9.02 -8.61 3.84
CA LYS A 95 9.83 -7.65 4.62
C LYS A 95 9.93 -6.28 3.93
N ILE A 96 10.10 -6.28 2.61
CA ILE A 96 10.14 -5.05 1.81
C ILE A 96 8.77 -4.35 1.81
N LEU A 97 7.69 -5.11 1.62
CA LEU A 97 6.33 -4.56 1.65
C LEU A 97 5.98 -3.93 3.01
N ILE A 98 6.32 -4.59 4.13
CA ILE A 98 6.11 -4.03 5.47
C ILE A 98 6.95 -2.77 5.68
N SER A 99 8.18 -2.74 5.14
CA SER A 99 9.00 -1.52 5.22
C SER A 99 8.36 -0.39 4.42
N LEU A 100 7.98 -0.64 3.16
CA LEU A 100 7.32 0.36 2.30
C LEU A 100 5.97 0.82 2.84
N SER A 101 5.23 -0.03 3.56
CA SER A 101 3.96 0.36 4.18
C SER A 101 4.12 1.39 5.31
N ILE A 102 5.33 1.58 5.82
CA ILE A 102 5.65 2.53 6.90
C ILE A 102 6.53 3.68 6.38
N THR A 103 7.57 3.39 5.59
CA THR A 103 8.59 4.39 5.22
C THR A 103 8.57 4.79 3.75
N GLY A 104 7.68 4.20 2.93
CA GLY A 104 7.46 4.66 1.55
C GLY A 104 6.89 6.07 1.51
N ASN A 105 6.77 6.66 0.32
CA ASN A 105 5.95 7.87 0.18
C ASN A 105 4.45 7.55 0.30
N ASP A 106 3.60 8.58 0.31
CA ASP A 106 2.17 8.43 0.58
C ASP A 106 1.46 7.39 -0.32
N GLU A 107 1.81 7.32 -1.61
CA GLU A 107 1.22 6.33 -2.53
C GLU A 107 1.76 4.92 -2.28
N GLU A 108 3.07 4.79 -2.06
CA GLU A 108 3.73 3.52 -1.74
C GLU A 108 3.18 2.95 -0.43
N ARG A 109 3.05 3.77 0.62
CA ARG A 109 2.51 3.35 1.92
C ARG A 109 1.10 2.82 1.75
N LYS A 110 0.20 3.62 1.15
CA LYS A 110 -1.20 3.23 0.94
C LYS A 110 -1.30 1.92 0.17
N LEU A 111 -0.58 1.79 -0.95
CA LEU A 111 -0.67 0.60 -1.79
C LEU A 111 -0.08 -0.64 -1.10
N ALA A 112 1.07 -0.52 -0.44
CA ALA A 112 1.67 -1.62 0.31
C ALA A 112 0.78 -2.06 1.49
N GLN A 113 0.18 -1.13 2.23
CA GLN A 113 -0.79 -1.43 3.28
C GLN A 113 -2.00 -2.17 2.74
N VAL A 114 -2.60 -1.69 1.65
CA VAL A 114 -3.75 -2.34 0.99
C VAL A 114 -3.41 -3.76 0.57
N ILE A 115 -2.23 -3.99 -0.02
CA ILE A 115 -1.76 -5.34 -0.39
C ILE A 115 -1.66 -6.22 0.85
N LEU A 116 -0.95 -5.78 1.89
CA LEU A 116 -0.71 -6.57 3.10
C LEU A 116 -2.00 -6.92 3.85
N ILE A 117 -2.91 -5.95 3.99
CA ILE A 117 -4.18 -6.08 4.71
C ILE A 117 -5.16 -6.96 3.93
N ASN A 118 -5.43 -6.63 2.66
CA ASN A 118 -6.43 -7.36 1.87
C ASN A 118 -6.05 -8.82 1.61
N ARG A 119 -4.76 -9.13 1.67
CA ARG A 119 -4.25 -10.50 1.50
C ARG A 119 -4.07 -11.26 2.81
N GLY A 120 -4.23 -10.60 3.96
CA GLY A 120 -4.05 -11.21 5.28
C GLY A 120 -2.64 -11.77 5.50
N TRP A 121 -1.62 -11.16 4.88
CA TRP A 121 -0.26 -11.70 4.95
C TRP A 121 0.44 -11.40 6.28
N LEU A 122 0.07 -10.32 6.97
CA LEU A 122 0.73 -9.93 8.21
C LEU A 122 0.60 -10.97 9.33
N GLU A 123 -0.51 -11.71 9.41
CA GLU A 123 -0.72 -12.74 10.43
C GLU A 123 0.33 -13.84 10.37
N ARG A 124 0.79 -14.21 9.17
CA ARG A 124 1.84 -15.22 8.97
C ARG A 124 3.26 -14.68 9.19
N HIS A 125 3.41 -13.36 9.21
CA HIS A 125 4.69 -12.67 9.18
C HIS A 125 4.89 -11.73 10.37
N GLU A 126 4.21 -12.00 11.50
CA GLU A 126 4.26 -11.18 12.71
C GLU A 126 5.69 -10.94 13.22
N LYS A 127 6.55 -11.96 13.20
CA LYS A 127 7.96 -11.82 13.61
C LYS A 127 8.74 -10.83 12.73
N ILE A 128 8.46 -10.82 11.43
CA ILE A 128 9.09 -9.89 10.48
C ILE A 128 8.62 -8.47 10.77
N LEU A 129 7.31 -8.30 11.02
CA LEU A 129 6.72 -7.02 11.42
C LEU A 129 7.39 -6.48 12.69
N LEU A 130 7.46 -7.28 13.76
CA LEU A 130 8.07 -6.86 15.03
C LEU A 130 9.54 -6.46 14.85
N THR A 131 10.30 -7.23 14.06
CA THR A 131 11.71 -6.94 13.77
C THR A 131 11.87 -5.58 13.05
N ILE A 132 10.98 -5.26 12.10
CA ILE A 132 11.01 -3.97 11.39
C ILE A 132 10.66 -2.84 12.36
N VAL A 133 9.62 -3.00 13.16
CA VAL A 133 9.17 -2.00 14.14
C VAL A 133 10.26 -1.69 15.17
N GLU A 134 10.91 -2.72 15.72
CA GLU A 134 12.02 -2.55 16.66
C GLU A 134 13.20 -1.82 16.03
N ARG A 135 13.54 -2.16 14.78
CA ARG A 135 14.60 -1.45 14.03
C ARG A 135 14.26 0.04 13.88
N LEU A 136 13.03 0.37 13.45
CA LEU A 136 12.60 1.76 13.26
C LEU A 136 12.66 2.54 14.57
N TYR A 137 12.26 1.94 15.71
CA TYR A 137 12.43 2.57 17.01
C TYR A 137 13.91 2.82 17.38
N GLY A 138 14.83 1.95 16.96
CA GLY A 138 16.26 2.12 17.17
C GLY A 138 16.89 3.25 16.35
N GLU A 139 16.26 3.64 15.23
CA GLU A 139 16.71 4.72 14.34
C GLU A 139 16.28 6.11 14.85
N GLY A 140 15.34 6.17 15.79
CA GLY A 140 14.72 7.39 16.29
C GLY A 140 13.36 7.65 15.64
N LEU A 141 12.50 8.41 16.33
CA LEU A 141 11.15 8.73 15.85
C LEU A 141 11.03 10.24 15.67
N ASP A 142 11.00 10.69 14.42
CA ASP A 142 10.51 12.03 14.09
C ASP A 142 8.98 12.03 13.98
N TYR A 143 8.39 13.21 13.80
CA TYR A 143 6.94 13.38 13.65
C TYR A 143 6.35 12.49 12.53
N TYR A 144 6.99 12.46 11.36
CA TYR A 144 6.45 11.75 10.19
C TYR A 144 6.49 10.23 10.39
N LEU A 145 7.61 9.70 10.89
CA LEU A 145 7.74 8.28 11.17
C LEU A 145 6.81 7.86 12.31
N PHE A 146 6.65 8.68 13.35
CA PHE A 146 5.68 8.43 14.41
C PHE A 146 4.26 8.35 13.83
N LYS A 147 3.85 9.36 13.05
CA LYS A 147 2.54 9.39 12.38
C LYS A 147 2.31 8.16 11.50
N ASP A 148 3.26 7.86 10.61
CA ASP A 148 3.12 6.78 9.63
C ASP A 148 3.09 5.39 10.29
N MET A 149 3.86 5.18 11.36
CA MET A 149 3.78 3.95 12.18
C MET A 149 2.43 3.83 12.89
N GLY A 150 1.96 4.90 13.53
CA GLY A 150 0.67 4.91 14.23
C GLY A 150 -0.50 4.64 13.29
N GLU A 151 -0.55 5.32 12.14
CA GLU A 151 -1.55 5.07 11.09
C GLU A 151 -1.49 3.63 10.59
N PHE A 152 -0.28 3.10 10.35
CA PHE A 152 -0.11 1.70 9.95
C PHE A 152 -0.68 0.73 10.99
N PHE A 153 -0.33 0.88 12.27
CA PHE A 153 -0.82 0.00 13.34
C PHE A 153 -2.34 0.06 13.51
N TYR A 154 -2.92 1.26 13.37
CA TYR A 154 -4.36 1.44 13.33
C TYR A 154 -5.00 0.70 12.15
N ASN A 155 -4.46 0.86 10.94
CA ASN A 155 -5.00 0.28 9.71
C ASN A 155 -4.96 -1.26 9.72
N ILE A 156 -3.92 -1.85 10.31
CA ILE A 156 -3.83 -3.32 10.48
C ILE A 156 -4.62 -3.83 11.69
N LYS A 157 -5.34 -2.94 12.40
CA LYS A 157 -6.14 -3.23 13.60
C LYS A 157 -5.33 -3.90 14.72
N ASN A 158 -4.04 -3.58 14.83
CA ASN A 158 -3.18 -4.12 15.88
C ASN A 158 -3.08 -3.13 17.04
N ILE A 159 -4.07 -3.19 17.93
CA ILE A 159 -4.19 -2.27 19.07
C ILE A 159 -3.02 -2.39 20.05
N ASN A 160 -2.46 -3.59 20.22
CA ASN A 160 -1.30 -3.79 21.09
C ASN A 160 -0.07 -3.03 20.58
N LEU A 161 0.19 -3.08 19.26
CA LEU A 161 1.26 -2.29 18.65
C LEU A 161 0.99 -0.79 18.73
N LEU A 162 -0.26 -0.35 18.52
CA LEU A 162 -0.63 1.05 18.63
C LEU A 162 -0.46 1.58 20.07
N MET A 163 -0.85 0.81 21.08
CA MET A 163 -0.62 1.16 22.48
C MET A 163 0.87 1.24 22.81
N ALA A 164 1.66 0.24 22.38
CA ALA A 164 3.11 0.26 22.58
C ALA A 164 3.76 1.48 21.88
N HIS A 165 3.25 1.85 20.71
CA HIS A 165 3.70 3.02 19.96
C HIS A 165 3.42 4.34 20.71
N ILE A 166 2.22 4.49 21.26
CA ILE A 166 1.86 5.64 22.12
C ILE A 166 2.80 5.74 23.33
N GLU A 167 3.07 4.64 24.03
CA GLU A 167 3.99 4.67 25.18
C GLU A 167 5.42 5.04 24.79
N LYS A 168 5.88 4.64 23.59
CA LYS A 168 7.17 5.10 23.06
C LYS A 168 7.17 6.61 22.82
N GLY A 169 6.09 7.15 22.26
CA GLY A 169 5.95 8.58 21.95
C GLY A 169 5.99 9.50 23.17
N LYS A 170 5.44 9.08 24.32
CA LYS A 170 5.39 9.92 25.54
C LYS A 170 6.76 10.38 26.06
N ASN A 171 7.84 9.70 25.67
CA ASN A 171 9.20 10.07 26.06
C ASN A 171 9.83 11.11 25.12
N ILE A 172 9.14 11.47 24.03
CA ILE A 172 9.59 12.44 23.04
C ILE A 172 8.99 13.80 23.44
N GLN A 173 9.86 14.78 23.65
CA GLN A 173 9.46 16.14 24.00
C GLN A 173 9.12 16.93 22.73
N ASP A 174 8.03 16.56 22.07
CA ASP A 174 7.55 17.16 20.82
C ASP A 174 6.03 17.36 20.88
N ASP A 175 5.58 18.61 20.71
CA ASP A 175 4.17 18.99 20.84
C ASP A 175 3.30 18.36 19.75
N GLU A 176 3.80 18.22 18.52
CA GLU A 176 3.06 17.62 17.42
C GLU A 176 2.89 16.10 17.64
N ILE A 177 3.92 15.44 18.20
CA ILE A 177 3.81 14.03 18.62
C ILE A 177 2.82 13.87 19.79
N ASN A 178 2.77 14.82 20.72
CA ASN A 178 1.79 14.81 21.81
C ASN A 178 0.35 14.92 21.30
N GLU A 179 0.09 15.71 20.26
CA GLU A 179 -1.21 15.76 19.58
C GLU A 179 -1.56 14.41 18.95
N LEU A 180 -0.64 13.79 18.21
CA LEU A 180 -0.85 12.46 17.62
C LEU A 180 -1.13 11.39 18.67
N ILE A 181 -0.45 11.44 19.82
CA ILE A 181 -0.72 10.53 20.95
C ILE A 181 -2.16 10.70 21.45
N ALA A 182 -2.64 11.94 21.59
CA ALA A 182 -4.01 12.20 22.02
C ALA A 182 -5.02 11.64 21.02
N ASP A 183 -4.78 11.85 19.72
CA ASP A 183 -5.62 11.34 18.64
C ASP A 183 -5.70 9.81 18.65
N PHE A 184 -4.55 9.13 18.65
CA PHE A 184 -4.52 7.66 18.71
C PHE A 184 -5.12 7.11 20.01
N SER A 185 -4.93 7.79 21.14
CA SER A 185 -5.54 7.40 22.42
C SER A 185 -7.06 7.49 22.39
N ASN A 186 -7.61 8.52 21.73
CA ASN A 186 -9.06 8.70 21.58
C ASN A 186 -9.66 7.62 20.67
N ILE A 187 -8.94 7.24 19.61
CA ILE A 187 -9.32 6.14 18.72
C ILE A 187 -9.45 4.82 19.50
N ILE A 188 -8.48 4.49 20.35
CA ILE A 188 -8.51 3.25 21.16
C ILE A 188 -9.71 3.26 22.13
N LYS A 189 -9.95 4.39 22.81
CA LYS A 189 -11.09 4.53 23.74
C LYS A 189 -12.43 4.35 23.03
N GLY A 190 -12.57 4.85 21.80
CA GLY A 190 -13.78 4.73 20.99
C GLY A 190 -14.09 3.30 20.53
N GLN A 191 -13.11 2.38 20.53
CA GLN A 191 -13.30 0.97 20.18
C GLN A 191 -13.64 0.07 21.38
N SER A 192 -13.62 0.61 22.60
CA SER A 192 -13.85 -0.12 23.85
C SER A 192 -15.31 -0.05 24.34
N LEU A 193 -16.23 0.44 23.50
CA LEU A 193 -17.68 0.56 23.72
C LEU A 193 -18.44 -0.34 22.73
#